data_AF-A0A421K9C2-F1
#
_entry.id   AF-A0A421K9C2-F1
#
_cell.length_a   1.000
_cell.length_b   1.000
_cell.length_c   1.000
_cell.angle_alpha   90.00
_cell.angle_beta   90.00
_cell.angle_gamma   90.00
#
_symmetry.space_group_name_H-M   'P 1'
#
loop_
_entity.id
_entity.type
_entity.pdbx_description
1 polymer ?
#
loop_
_entity_poly.entity_id
_entity_poly.type
_entity_poly.pdbx_seq_one_letter_code
_entity_poly.pdbx_strand_id
1 'polypeptide(L)'
;MTRMNKYMNYFRTSLLSAGWLMILTFPIMVIKVNTIAATVKWRWMNLVYVGIFSFILTWLWCYFIDRKGQTSSGLSSDTAAADGSDRPKGVGIRNFRAVLSRRQVRVPMLAGIGILVILFPLMVSFYQVGIITSALMFVILGLGLNIVIGYGGLLHLGYAAFYAVGAYNYGLLYLYLGLSFWAALPLGALSGMVFGLLIGIPVLRLRGDYLAIVTLAFGEITRLVLENLSGFTKGPEGIAQIPRPEFFIKLSLQNATAYLYYIAIAMVILTIFIIRRLEDSRIGRALEAMREDD
;
A
#
# COMPACT_ATOMS: atom_id res chain seq x y z
N MET A 1 -12.76 -5.63 39.30
CA MET A 1 -11.37 -5.79 38.78
C MET A 1 -10.48 -4.74 39.44
N THR A 2 -9.53 -5.15 40.27
CA THR A 2 -8.58 -4.28 40.98
C THR A 2 -7.68 -3.51 40.00
N ARG A 3 -7.35 -2.24 40.32
CA ARG A 3 -6.48 -1.37 39.50
C ARG A 3 -5.17 -2.05 39.08
N MET A 4 -4.63 -2.94 39.92
CA MET A 4 -3.40 -3.68 39.67
C MET A 4 -3.50 -4.66 38.48
N ASN A 5 -4.61 -5.37 38.30
CA ASN A 5 -4.80 -6.29 37.17
C ASN A 5 -4.84 -5.58 35.83
N LYS A 6 -5.24 -4.30 35.83
CA LYS A 6 -5.35 -3.47 34.64
C LYS A 6 -3.98 -3.08 34.08
N TYR A 7 -3.07 -2.61 34.95
CA TYR A 7 -1.70 -2.28 34.57
C TYR A 7 -0.91 -3.53 34.13
N MET A 8 -1.12 -4.66 34.79
CA MET A 8 -0.52 -5.95 34.42
C MET A 8 -0.90 -6.36 32.98
N ASN A 9 -2.17 -6.16 32.61
CA ASN A 9 -2.64 -6.45 31.25
C ASN A 9 -2.05 -5.49 30.21
N TYR A 10 -1.92 -4.19 30.52
CA TYR A 10 -1.26 -3.23 29.63
C TYR A 10 0.19 -3.58 29.36
N PHE A 11 0.90 -3.99 30.40
CA PHE A 11 2.29 -4.42 30.29
C PHE A 11 2.41 -5.65 29.38
N ARG A 12 1.59 -6.70 29.61
CA ARG A 12 1.59 -7.91 28.78
C ARG A 12 1.29 -7.62 27.31
N THR A 13 0.27 -6.82 27.01
CA THR A 13 -0.09 -6.47 25.63
C THR A 13 0.98 -5.62 24.95
N SER A 14 1.60 -4.69 25.67
CA SER A 14 2.70 -3.85 25.15
C SER A 14 3.95 -4.69 24.86
N LEU A 15 4.23 -5.72 25.68
CA LEU A 15 5.36 -6.61 25.50
C LEU A 15 5.16 -7.57 24.31
N LEU A 16 3.95 -8.12 24.15
CA LEU A 16 3.60 -8.97 23.01
C LEU A 16 3.63 -8.20 21.68
N SER A 17 3.08 -6.99 21.64
CA SER A 17 3.10 -6.14 20.45
C SER A 17 4.51 -5.70 20.08
N ALA A 18 5.34 -5.33 21.06
CA ALA A 18 6.75 -5.01 20.82
C ALA A 18 7.53 -6.21 20.28
N GLY A 19 7.35 -7.40 20.87
CA GLY A 19 7.98 -8.64 20.39
C GLY A 19 7.57 -8.99 18.97
N TRP A 20 6.28 -8.89 18.65
CA TRP A 20 5.78 -9.11 17.29
C TRP A 20 6.38 -8.13 16.27
N LEU A 21 6.47 -6.85 16.64
CA LEU A 21 7.00 -5.80 15.77
C LEU A 21 8.53 -5.94 15.57
N MET A 22 9.26 -6.37 16.59
CA MET A 22 10.68 -6.74 16.48
C MET A 22 10.88 -7.88 15.47
N ILE A 23 10.07 -8.93 15.53
CA ILE A 23 10.15 -10.05 14.58
C ILE A 23 9.86 -9.57 13.15
N LEU A 24 8.80 -8.80 12.97
CA LEU A 24 8.39 -8.31 11.64
C LEU A 24 9.42 -7.38 11.00
N THR A 25 10.09 -6.54 11.81
CA THR A 25 11.09 -5.59 11.33
C THR A 25 12.50 -6.16 11.26
N PHE A 26 12.74 -7.36 11.80
CA PHE A 26 14.06 -7.98 11.88
C PHE A 26 14.80 -8.02 10.53
N PRO A 27 14.21 -8.52 9.43
CA PRO A 27 14.93 -8.65 8.16
C PRO A 27 15.37 -7.30 7.58
N ILE A 28 14.62 -6.23 7.89
CA ILE A 28 14.81 -4.90 7.30
C ILE A 28 15.75 -4.05 8.17
N MET A 29 15.60 -4.12 9.49
CA MET A 29 16.32 -3.25 10.43
C MET A 29 17.65 -3.83 10.88
N VAL A 30 17.76 -5.16 10.98
CA VAL A 30 18.93 -5.84 11.57
C VAL A 30 19.92 -6.25 10.50
N ILE A 31 19.44 -6.74 9.36
CA ILE A 31 20.30 -7.29 8.31
C ILE A 31 20.63 -6.18 7.32
N LYS A 32 21.89 -5.76 7.27
CA LYS A 32 22.41 -4.87 6.22
C LYS A 32 23.43 -5.63 5.37
N VAL A 33 23.00 -6.02 4.18
CA VAL A 33 23.88 -6.67 3.20
C VAL A 33 24.64 -5.59 2.43
N ASN A 34 25.97 -5.67 2.44
CA ASN A 34 26.82 -4.86 1.57
C ASN A 34 27.22 -5.71 0.36
N THR A 35 26.58 -5.45 -0.78
CA THR A 35 26.79 -6.21 -2.02
C THR A 35 28.15 -5.93 -2.67
N ILE A 36 28.79 -4.80 -2.35
CA ILE A 36 30.10 -4.42 -2.90
C ILE A 36 31.24 -5.14 -2.16
N ALA A 37 31.10 -5.28 -0.84
CA ALA A 37 32.11 -5.92 0.00
C ALA A 37 31.77 -7.37 0.36
N ALA A 38 30.68 -7.93 -0.17
CA ALA A 38 30.15 -9.26 0.18
C ALA A 38 30.07 -9.52 1.70
N THR A 39 29.76 -8.48 2.49
CA THR A 39 29.69 -8.58 3.96
C THR A 39 28.28 -8.32 4.47
N VAL A 40 27.87 -9.07 5.49
CA VAL A 40 26.62 -8.85 6.22
C VAL A 40 26.94 -8.12 7.52
N LYS A 41 26.47 -6.88 7.65
CA LYS A 41 26.57 -6.11 8.90
C LYS A 41 25.30 -6.30 9.71
N TRP A 42 25.45 -6.89 10.89
CA TRP A 42 24.37 -7.10 11.85
C TRP A 42 24.17 -5.85 12.71
N ARG A 43 22.97 -5.26 12.66
CA ARG A 43 22.61 -4.02 13.37
C ARG A 43 21.66 -4.32 14.54
N TRP A 44 22.10 -5.15 15.49
CA TRP A 44 21.30 -5.57 16.65
C TRP A 44 20.70 -4.40 17.45
N MET A 45 21.42 -3.28 17.51
CA MET A 45 20.96 -2.07 18.22
C MET A 45 19.64 -1.50 17.66
N ASN A 46 19.42 -1.63 16.34
CA ASN A 46 18.17 -1.17 15.73
C ASN A 46 16.95 -1.98 16.21
N LEU A 47 17.13 -3.28 16.45
CA LEU A 47 16.07 -4.14 16.95
C LEU A 47 15.64 -3.73 18.36
N VAL A 48 16.61 -3.38 19.19
CA VAL A 48 16.39 -2.90 20.56
C VAL A 48 15.64 -1.57 20.55
N TYR A 49 16.05 -0.61 19.69
CA TYR A 49 15.33 0.65 19.54
C TYR A 49 13.88 0.46 19.12
N VAL A 50 13.63 -0.46 18.18
CA VAL A 50 12.27 -0.78 17.73
C VAL A 50 11.44 -1.40 18.85
N GLY A 51 12.02 -2.32 19.64
CA GLY A 51 11.35 -2.92 20.80
C GLY A 51 10.98 -1.90 21.86
N ILE A 52 11.92 -1.04 22.26
CA ILE A 52 11.69 0.01 23.26
C ILE A 52 10.65 1.02 22.77
N PHE A 53 10.77 1.49 21.53
CA PHE A 53 9.87 2.48 20.97
C PHE A 53 8.44 1.95 20.85
N SER A 54 8.27 0.74 20.32
CA SER A 54 6.95 0.11 20.19
C SER A 54 6.31 -0.22 21.54
N PHE A 55 7.11 -0.64 22.53
CA PHE A 55 6.64 -0.87 23.90
C PHE A 55 6.14 0.42 24.55
N ILE A 56 6.94 1.50 24.51
CA ILE A 56 6.57 2.80 25.08
C ILE A 56 5.34 3.36 24.38
N LEU A 57 5.29 3.29 23.04
CA LEU A 57 4.17 3.79 22.26
C LEU A 57 2.87 3.06 22.64
N THR A 58 2.92 1.73 22.73
CA THR A 58 1.75 0.91 23.07
C THR A 58 1.32 1.10 24.53
N TRP A 59 2.28 1.25 25.44
CA TRP A 59 1.99 1.45 26.85
C TRP A 59 1.37 2.84 27.11
N LEU A 60 1.94 3.90 26.53
CA LEU A 60 1.37 5.25 26.56
C LEU A 60 -0.03 5.27 25.95
N TRP A 61 -0.20 4.56 24.83
CA TRP A 61 -1.49 4.44 24.16
C TRP A 61 -2.57 3.81 25.05
N CYS A 62 -2.27 2.68 25.69
CA CYS A 62 -3.17 2.03 26.65
C CYS A 62 -3.48 2.95 27.84
N TYR A 63 -2.47 3.69 28.33
CA TYR A 63 -2.61 4.61 29.45
C TYR A 63 -3.55 5.81 29.14
N PHE A 64 -3.40 6.43 27.97
CA PHE A 64 -4.21 7.59 27.57
C PHE A 64 -5.68 7.23 27.28
N ILE A 65 -5.93 6.05 26.70
CA ILE A 65 -7.31 5.57 26.46
C ILE A 65 -8.04 5.38 27.79
N ASP A 66 -7.34 4.89 28.82
CA ASP A 66 -7.96 4.65 30.11
C ASP A 66 -8.36 5.92 30.86
N ARG A 67 -7.55 6.97 30.74
CA ARG A 67 -7.86 8.29 31.32
C ARG A 67 -9.09 8.94 30.69
N LYS A 68 -9.29 8.81 29.38
CA LYS A 68 -10.49 9.36 28.69
C LYS A 68 -11.76 8.54 28.94
N GLY A 69 -11.63 7.27 29.33
CA GLY A 69 -12.76 6.43 29.74
C GLY A 69 -13.42 6.87 31.05
N GLN A 70 -12.70 7.53 31.96
CA GLN A 70 -13.23 7.98 33.26
C GLN A 70 -13.91 9.35 33.21
N THR A 71 -13.52 10.24 32.28
CA THR A 71 -14.17 11.56 32.12
C THR A 71 -15.57 11.45 31.51
N SER A 72 -15.90 10.32 30.86
CA SER A 72 -17.20 10.12 30.19
C SER A 72 -18.24 9.40 31.08
N SER A 73 -17.81 8.78 32.18
CA SER A 73 -18.70 8.03 33.10
C SER A 73 -19.33 8.87 34.20
N GLY A 74 -19.00 10.16 34.28
CA GLY A 74 -19.59 11.11 35.25
C GLY A 74 -20.88 11.80 34.78
N LEU A 75 -21.34 11.53 33.55
CA LEU A 75 -22.53 12.19 32.98
C LEU A 75 -23.67 11.23 32.61
N SER A 76 -23.53 9.94 32.94
CA SER A 76 -24.49 8.88 32.56
C SER A 76 -24.91 8.01 33.75
N SER A 77 -24.91 8.57 34.96
CA SER A 77 -25.42 7.90 36.17
C SER A 77 -26.94 7.91 36.29
N ASP A 78 -27.65 8.75 35.53
CA ASP A 78 -29.06 9.04 35.83
C ASP A 78 -30.07 8.29 34.94
N THR A 79 -29.62 7.48 33.96
CA THR A 79 -30.52 6.76 33.04
C THR A 79 -30.30 5.25 32.96
N ALA A 80 -29.47 4.65 33.81
CA ALA A 80 -29.12 3.23 33.76
C ALA A 80 -29.94 2.33 34.71
N ALA A 81 -31.13 2.76 35.11
CA ALA A 81 -32.08 1.97 35.90
C ALA A 81 -33.22 1.41 35.03
N ALA A 82 -32.91 0.85 33.86
CA ALA A 82 -33.82 -0.02 33.13
C ALA A 82 -33.02 -0.82 32.09
N ASP A 83 -33.32 -2.12 32.05
CA ASP A 83 -32.91 -3.11 31.05
C ASP A 83 -31.72 -4.00 31.43
N GLY A 84 -32.08 -5.17 31.98
CA GLY A 84 -31.23 -6.31 32.19
C GLY A 84 -31.14 -7.13 30.89
N SER A 85 -30.04 -7.00 30.18
CA SER A 85 -29.58 -8.02 29.24
C SER A 85 -28.06 -8.13 29.28
N ASP A 86 -27.58 -9.25 29.78
CA ASP A 86 -26.18 -9.66 29.77
C ASP A 86 -25.74 -9.89 28.33
N ARG A 87 -25.01 -8.92 27.77
CA ARG A 87 -24.12 -9.13 26.61
C ARG A 87 -22.71 -8.62 26.99
N PRO A 88 -21.65 -9.43 26.85
CA PRO A 88 -20.30 -8.98 27.15
C PRO A 88 -19.91 -7.83 26.20
N LYS A 89 -19.72 -6.67 26.83
CA LYS A 89 -19.51 -5.36 26.23
C LYS A 89 -18.15 -5.27 25.52
N GLY A 90 -18.15 -5.36 24.18
CA GLY A 90 -17.03 -5.01 23.28
C GLY A 90 -16.71 -3.50 23.25
N VAL A 91 -16.53 -2.88 24.41
CA VAL A 91 -16.40 -1.42 24.61
C VAL A 91 -15.07 -0.85 24.13
N GLY A 92 -14.03 -1.67 23.98
CA GLY A 92 -12.68 -1.21 23.59
C GLY A 92 -12.55 -0.72 22.14
N ILE A 93 -13.21 -1.39 21.19
CA ILE A 93 -13.04 -1.12 19.75
C ILE A 93 -13.93 0.04 19.29
N ARG A 94 -15.14 0.16 19.87
CA ARG A 94 -16.12 1.19 19.49
C ARG A 94 -15.68 2.60 19.90
N ASN A 95 -15.04 2.72 21.06
CA ASN A 95 -14.52 4.00 21.57
C ASN A 95 -13.30 4.51 20.79
N PHE A 96 -12.49 3.60 20.23
CA PHE A 96 -11.31 3.97 19.44
C PHE A 96 -11.68 4.66 18.11
N ARG A 97 -12.66 4.10 17.38
CA ARG A 97 -13.21 4.74 16.17
C ARG A 97 -13.85 6.09 16.47
N ALA A 98 -14.50 6.24 17.64
CA ALA A 98 -15.14 7.49 18.06
C ALA A 98 -14.16 8.59 18.49
N VAL A 99 -12.95 8.24 18.94
CA VAL A 99 -11.89 9.22 19.25
C VAL A 99 -11.16 9.66 17.97
N LEU A 100 -10.87 8.73 17.05
CA LEU A 100 -10.27 9.05 15.75
C LEU A 100 -11.21 9.81 14.81
N SER A 101 -12.53 9.75 15.01
CA SER A 101 -13.49 10.50 14.20
C SER A 101 -13.57 11.99 14.58
N ARG A 102 -13.05 12.41 15.73
CA ARG A 102 -13.05 13.81 16.15
C ARG A 102 -12.14 14.63 15.23
N ARG A 103 -12.69 15.63 14.54
CA ARG A 103 -11.97 16.52 13.61
C ARG A 103 -10.70 17.12 14.25
N GLN A 104 -10.75 17.47 15.52
CA GLN A 104 -9.64 18.03 16.30
C GLN A 104 -8.45 17.06 16.52
N VAL A 105 -8.67 15.74 16.43
CA VAL A 105 -7.61 14.73 16.56
C VAL A 105 -7.21 14.18 15.18
N ARG A 106 -8.19 14.02 14.28
CA ARG A 106 -7.97 13.51 12.92
C ARG A 106 -7.08 14.42 12.08
N VAL A 107 -7.33 15.74 12.11
CA VAL A 107 -6.57 16.71 11.31
C VAL A 107 -5.09 16.76 11.70
N PRO A 108 -4.70 16.96 12.98
CA PRO A 108 -3.29 16.99 13.35
C PRO A 108 -2.60 15.63 13.18
N MET A 109 -3.32 14.51 13.37
CA MET A 109 -2.76 13.18 13.12
C MET A 109 -2.45 12.96 11.64
N LEU A 110 -3.38 13.30 10.74
CA LEU A 110 -3.14 13.23 9.30
C LEU A 110 -2.02 14.17 8.85
N ALA A 111 -1.95 15.37 9.43
CA ALA A 111 -0.86 16.30 9.18
C ALA A 111 0.50 15.73 9.63
N GLY A 112 0.56 15.15 10.84
CA GLY A 112 1.78 14.51 11.34
C GLY A 112 2.24 13.34 10.47
N ILE A 113 1.30 12.50 10.01
CA ILE A 113 1.61 11.42 9.06
C ILE A 113 2.10 12.00 7.72
N GLY A 114 1.45 13.04 7.20
CA GLY A 114 1.86 13.70 5.96
C GLY A 114 3.27 14.28 6.05
N ILE A 115 3.61 14.94 7.16
CA ILE A 115 4.96 15.46 7.41
C ILE A 115 5.98 14.32 7.45
N LEU A 116 5.67 13.23 8.16
CA LEU A 116 6.56 12.07 8.24
C LEU A 116 6.82 11.47 6.86
N VAL A 117 5.77 11.33 6.03
CA VAL A 117 5.88 10.81 4.65
C VAL A 117 6.76 11.73 3.79
N ILE A 118 6.61 13.05 3.92
CA ILE A 118 7.43 14.01 3.17
C ILE A 118 8.89 13.96 3.63
N LEU A 119 9.15 13.89 4.94
CA LEU A 119 10.51 13.89 5.48
C LEU A 119 11.21 12.53 5.38
N PHE A 120 10.47 11.46 5.08
CA PHE A 120 10.98 10.08 5.09
C PHE A 120 12.25 9.88 4.26
N PRO A 121 12.36 10.36 3.00
CA PRO A 121 13.58 10.17 2.19
C PRO A 121 14.81 10.90 2.74
N LEU A 122 14.61 11.92 3.57
CA LEU A 122 15.69 12.69 4.18
C LEU A 122 16.22 12.01 5.45
N MET A 123 15.40 11.23 6.14
CA MET A 123 15.78 10.56 7.39
C MET A 123 16.43 9.19 7.18
N VAL A 124 16.29 8.62 5.98
CA VAL A 124 16.54 7.20 5.72
C VAL A 124 17.45 7.02 4.49
N SER A 125 18.16 5.88 4.40
CA SER A 125 19.04 5.59 3.27
C SER A 125 18.28 5.41 1.94
N PHE A 126 18.92 5.76 0.82
CA PHE A 126 18.33 5.62 -0.52
C PHE A 126 17.88 4.18 -0.84
N TYR A 127 18.54 3.17 -0.28
CA TYR A 127 18.14 1.77 -0.42
C TYR A 127 16.74 1.51 0.16
N GLN A 128 16.50 1.97 1.38
CA GLN A 128 15.20 1.82 2.05
C GLN A 128 14.12 2.66 1.36
N VAL A 129 14.46 3.85 0.87
CA VAL A 129 13.56 4.66 0.03
C VAL A 129 13.17 3.88 -1.24
N GLY A 130 14.13 3.21 -1.89
CA GLY A 130 13.87 2.34 -3.03
C GLY A 130 12.89 1.21 -2.71
N ILE A 131 13.09 0.50 -1.58
CA ILE A 131 12.17 -0.56 -1.14
C ILE A 131 10.74 -0.01 -0.95
N ILE A 132 10.60 1.11 -0.25
CA ILE A 132 9.28 1.71 -0.03
C ILE A 132 8.68 2.20 -1.35
N THR A 133 9.48 2.73 -2.27
CA THR A 133 9.01 3.12 -3.61
C THR A 133 8.44 1.93 -4.38
N SER A 134 9.12 0.78 -4.36
CA SER A 134 8.59 -0.46 -4.95
C SER A 134 7.32 -0.93 -4.24
N ALA A 135 7.26 -0.82 -2.92
CA ALA A 135 6.04 -1.13 -2.17
C ALA A 135 4.88 -0.23 -2.58
N LEU A 136 5.11 1.08 -2.77
CA LEU A 136 4.10 2.02 -3.27
C LEU A 136 3.64 1.67 -4.69
N MET A 137 4.53 1.20 -5.58
CA MET A 137 4.13 0.68 -6.89
C MET A 137 3.21 -0.54 -6.75
N PHE A 138 3.51 -1.48 -5.85
CA PHE A 138 2.63 -2.61 -5.56
C PHE A 138 1.30 -2.18 -4.92
N VAL A 139 1.26 -1.08 -4.14
CA VAL A 139 0.01 -0.50 -3.65
C VAL A 139 -0.84 -0.02 -4.82
N ILE A 140 -0.27 0.69 -5.81
CA ILE A 140 -1.00 1.11 -7.02
C ILE A 140 -1.55 -0.11 -7.76
N LEU A 141 -0.73 -1.16 -7.92
CA LEU A 141 -1.16 -2.41 -8.54
C LEU A 141 -2.30 -3.07 -7.78
N GLY A 142 -2.20 -3.18 -6.46
CA GLY A 142 -3.24 -3.75 -5.60
C GLY A 142 -4.53 -2.93 -5.64
N LEU A 143 -4.44 -1.60 -5.66
CA LEU A 143 -5.58 -0.71 -5.82
C LEU A 143 -6.30 -0.93 -7.15
N GLY A 144 -5.56 -1.06 -8.26
CA GLY A 144 -6.15 -1.38 -9.56
C GLY A 144 -6.78 -2.77 -9.60
N LEU A 145 -6.15 -3.77 -8.99
CA LEU A 145 -6.72 -5.12 -8.87
C LEU A 145 -8.01 -5.13 -8.04
N ASN A 146 -8.07 -4.31 -6.98
CA ASN A 146 -9.24 -4.17 -6.12
C ASN A 146 -10.45 -3.61 -6.88
N ILE A 147 -10.28 -2.92 -8.01
CA ILE A 147 -11.40 -2.50 -8.86
C ILE A 147 -12.15 -3.72 -9.38
N VAL A 148 -11.43 -4.71 -9.92
CA VAL A 148 -12.03 -5.88 -10.58
C VAL A 148 -12.50 -6.90 -9.56
N ILE A 149 -11.62 -7.32 -8.65
CA ILE A 149 -11.94 -8.35 -7.65
C ILE A 149 -12.80 -7.78 -6.53
N GLY A 150 -12.43 -6.59 -6.03
CA GLY A 150 -13.09 -5.97 -4.89
C GLY A 150 -14.49 -5.49 -5.24
N TYR A 151 -14.64 -4.60 -6.24
CA TYR A 151 -15.97 -4.06 -6.58
C TYR A 151 -16.75 -4.96 -7.53
N GLY A 152 -16.10 -5.52 -8.56
CA GLY A 152 -16.77 -6.37 -9.54
C GLY A 152 -17.03 -7.81 -9.10
N GLY A 153 -16.36 -8.32 -8.05
CA GLY A 153 -16.47 -9.73 -7.64
C GLY A 153 -15.85 -10.73 -8.61
N LEU A 154 -15.18 -10.24 -9.65
CA LEU A 154 -14.71 -11.05 -10.76
C LEU A 154 -13.34 -11.65 -10.46
N LEU A 155 -13.14 -12.94 -10.73
CA LEU A 155 -11.81 -13.55 -10.62
C LEU A 155 -10.90 -13.05 -11.75
N HIS A 156 -9.75 -12.48 -11.38
CA HIS A 156 -8.80 -11.94 -12.35
C HIS A 156 -7.37 -12.42 -12.09
N LEU A 157 -6.96 -13.50 -12.78
CA LEU A 157 -5.64 -14.11 -12.59
C LEU A 157 -4.56 -13.48 -13.49
N GLY A 158 -4.96 -12.82 -14.58
CA GLY A 158 -4.05 -12.20 -15.54
C GLY A 158 -3.59 -10.78 -15.24
N TYR A 159 -3.75 -10.28 -14.01
CA TYR A 159 -3.60 -8.83 -13.76
C TYR A 159 -2.17 -8.32 -14.04
N ALA A 160 -1.18 -9.17 -13.78
CA ALA A 160 0.22 -8.88 -14.06
C ALA A 160 0.51 -8.58 -15.54
N ALA A 161 -0.33 -9.06 -16.46
CA ALA A 161 -0.21 -8.82 -17.89
C ALA A 161 -0.40 -7.32 -18.24
N PHE A 162 -1.41 -6.68 -17.65
CA PHE A 162 -1.67 -5.25 -17.88
C PHE A 162 -0.54 -4.38 -17.33
N TYR A 163 0.00 -4.77 -16.17
CA TYR A 163 1.22 -4.17 -15.63
C TYR A 163 2.40 -4.33 -16.59
N ALA A 164 2.62 -5.54 -17.10
CA ALA A 164 3.71 -5.84 -18.02
C ALA A 164 3.61 -5.04 -19.33
N VAL A 165 2.43 -4.95 -19.94
CA VAL A 165 2.22 -4.18 -21.18
C VAL A 165 2.57 -2.70 -20.97
N GLY A 166 2.09 -2.07 -19.90
CA GLY A 166 2.41 -0.67 -19.61
C GLY A 166 3.90 -0.44 -19.33
N ALA A 167 4.50 -1.31 -18.50
CA ALA A 167 5.91 -1.20 -18.12
C ALA A 167 6.87 -1.46 -19.30
N TYR A 168 6.59 -2.48 -20.12
CA TYR A 168 7.38 -2.75 -21.32
C TYR A 168 7.20 -1.66 -22.36
N ASN A 169 5.97 -1.17 -22.61
CA ASN A 169 5.78 -0.10 -23.57
C ASN A 169 6.53 1.17 -23.15
N TYR A 170 6.52 1.51 -21.86
CA TYR A 170 7.37 2.58 -21.32
C TYR A 170 8.86 2.37 -21.66
N GLY A 171 9.40 1.17 -21.45
CA GLY A 171 10.79 0.84 -21.77
C GLY A 171 11.09 0.88 -23.28
N LEU A 172 10.16 0.42 -24.12
CA LEU A 172 10.28 0.38 -25.58
C LEU A 172 10.22 1.78 -26.19
N LEU A 173 9.33 2.65 -25.67
CA LEU A 173 9.27 4.06 -26.04
C LEU A 173 10.59 4.78 -25.74
N TYR A 174 11.24 4.44 -24.63
CA TYR A 174 12.58 4.94 -24.37
C TYR A 174 13.62 4.34 -25.33
N LEU A 175 13.65 3.02 -25.48
CA LEU A 175 14.66 2.31 -26.28
C LEU A 175 14.66 2.72 -27.76
N TYR A 176 13.48 2.80 -28.38
CA TYR A 176 13.36 3.03 -29.82
C TYR A 176 13.12 4.49 -30.20
N LEU A 177 12.40 5.25 -29.37
CA LEU A 177 12.04 6.64 -29.67
C LEU A 177 12.81 7.65 -28.82
N GLY A 178 13.61 7.21 -27.84
CA GLY A 178 14.38 8.09 -26.98
C GLY A 178 13.51 9.03 -26.13
N LEU A 179 12.24 8.68 -25.91
CA LEU A 179 11.32 9.55 -25.19
C LEU A 179 11.76 9.76 -23.74
N SER A 180 11.61 11.00 -23.27
CA SER A 180 11.92 11.35 -21.88
C SER A 180 10.97 10.65 -20.91
N PHE A 181 11.39 10.52 -19.66
CA PHE A 181 10.58 9.93 -18.57
C PHE A 181 9.14 10.48 -18.56
N TRP A 182 8.99 11.80 -18.68
CA TRP A 182 7.69 12.48 -18.59
C TRP A 182 6.78 12.26 -19.79
N ALA A 183 7.35 12.00 -20.97
CA ALA A 183 6.58 11.66 -22.16
C ALA A 183 6.23 10.16 -22.18
N ALA A 184 7.19 9.31 -21.83
CA ALA A 184 7.02 7.87 -21.82
C ALA A 184 6.03 7.41 -20.73
N LEU A 185 6.00 8.06 -19.56
CA LEU A 185 5.10 7.69 -18.45
C LEU A 185 3.60 7.73 -18.82
N PRO A 186 3.02 8.85 -19.30
CA PRO A 186 1.62 8.90 -19.70
C PRO A 186 1.33 8.05 -20.94
N LEU A 187 2.28 7.93 -21.88
CA LEU A 187 2.09 7.07 -23.07
C LEU A 187 2.09 5.58 -22.70
N GLY A 188 2.92 5.16 -21.75
CA GLY A 188 2.90 3.80 -21.19
C GLY A 188 1.59 3.50 -20.44
N ALA A 189 1.09 4.47 -19.67
CA ALA A 189 -0.23 4.35 -19.04
C ALA A 189 -1.35 4.27 -20.09
N LEU A 190 -1.29 5.09 -21.14
CA LEU A 190 -2.27 5.10 -22.22
C LEU A 190 -2.27 3.78 -23.00
N SER A 191 -1.10 3.21 -23.29
CA SER A 191 -1.02 1.90 -23.94
C SER A 191 -1.61 0.79 -23.06
N GLY A 192 -1.35 0.84 -21.75
CA GLY A 192 -1.95 -0.10 -20.80
C GLY A 192 -3.48 0.03 -20.78
N MET A 193 -4.00 1.26 -20.81
CA MET A 193 -5.44 1.53 -20.91
C MET A 193 -6.03 1.01 -22.22
N VAL A 194 -5.38 1.27 -23.36
CA VAL A 194 -5.84 0.80 -24.69
C VAL A 194 -5.87 -0.73 -24.74
N PHE A 195 -4.80 -1.41 -24.29
CA PHE A 195 -4.79 -2.87 -24.20
C PHE A 195 -5.85 -3.39 -23.21
N GLY A 196 -6.00 -2.72 -22.08
CA GLY A 196 -7.06 -2.97 -21.09
C GLY A 196 -8.45 -2.94 -21.71
N LEU A 197 -8.75 -1.93 -22.53
CA LEU A 197 -10.03 -1.81 -23.23
C LEU A 197 -10.20 -2.87 -24.32
N LEU A 198 -9.15 -3.10 -25.13
CA LEU A 198 -9.19 -4.09 -26.21
C LEU A 198 -9.50 -5.50 -25.70
N ILE A 199 -8.91 -5.89 -24.56
CA ILE A 199 -9.14 -7.19 -23.94
C ILE A 199 -10.38 -7.18 -23.04
N GLY A 200 -10.60 -6.10 -22.30
CA GLY A 200 -11.73 -5.97 -21.37
C GLY A 200 -13.08 -6.07 -22.06
N ILE A 201 -13.27 -5.47 -23.24
CA ILE A 201 -14.56 -5.48 -23.95
C ILE A 201 -15.04 -6.90 -24.30
N PRO A 202 -14.22 -7.78 -24.93
CA PRO A 202 -14.59 -9.19 -25.11
C PRO A 202 -14.82 -9.93 -23.81
N VAL A 203 -13.96 -9.66 -22.80
CA VAL A 203 -13.92 -10.37 -21.53
C VAL A 203 -15.16 -10.09 -20.67
N LEU A 204 -15.76 -8.89 -20.76
CA LEU A 204 -17.01 -8.55 -20.07
C LEU A 204 -18.21 -9.43 -20.47
N ARG A 205 -18.11 -10.20 -21.56
CA ARG A 205 -19.16 -11.14 -21.99
C ARG A 205 -19.06 -12.50 -21.29
N LEU A 206 -18.00 -12.73 -20.53
CA LEU A 206 -17.73 -13.99 -19.83
C LEU A 206 -18.04 -13.83 -18.34
N ARG A 207 -18.49 -14.91 -17.70
CA ARG A 207 -18.82 -14.96 -16.27
C ARG A 207 -18.14 -16.13 -15.58
N GLY A 208 -17.92 -16.00 -14.27
CA GLY A 208 -17.38 -17.05 -13.40
C GLY A 208 -16.06 -17.62 -13.89
N ASP A 209 -15.98 -18.94 -13.99
CA ASP A 209 -14.73 -19.66 -14.31
C ASP A 209 -14.19 -19.37 -15.72
N TYR A 210 -15.05 -19.05 -16.68
CA TYR A 210 -14.61 -18.70 -18.03
C TYR A 210 -13.77 -17.41 -18.03
N LEU A 211 -14.15 -16.44 -17.20
CA LEU A 211 -13.42 -15.20 -17.02
C LEU A 211 -12.03 -15.46 -16.41
N ALA A 212 -11.96 -16.34 -15.41
CA ALA A 212 -10.72 -16.77 -14.78
C ALA A 212 -9.74 -17.37 -15.79
N ILE A 213 -10.21 -18.33 -16.59
CA ILE A 213 -9.41 -19.05 -17.59
C ILE A 213 -8.86 -18.07 -18.63
N VAL A 214 -9.70 -17.17 -19.15
CA VAL A 214 -9.30 -16.22 -20.19
C VAL A 214 -8.29 -15.20 -19.65
N THR A 215 -8.47 -14.69 -18.43
CA THR A 215 -7.48 -13.77 -17.84
C THR A 215 -6.14 -14.46 -17.60
N LEU A 216 -6.14 -15.71 -17.12
CA LEU A 216 -4.92 -16.50 -16.97
C LEU A 216 -4.22 -16.72 -18.32
N ALA A 217 -4.97 -17.14 -19.34
CA ALA A 217 -4.45 -17.36 -20.69
C ALA A 217 -3.84 -16.06 -21.26
N PHE A 218 -4.50 -14.92 -21.06
CA PHE A 218 -3.96 -13.62 -21.48
C PHE A 218 -2.64 -13.28 -20.77
N GLY A 219 -2.53 -13.57 -19.46
CA GLY A 219 -1.29 -13.41 -18.72
C GLY A 219 -0.15 -14.27 -19.28
N GLU A 220 -0.45 -15.52 -19.58
CA GLU A 220 0.52 -16.45 -20.14
C GLU A 220 0.94 -16.07 -21.57
N ILE A 221 -0.01 -15.69 -22.43
CA ILE A 221 0.28 -15.21 -23.78
C ILE A 221 1.15 -13.95 -23.72
N THR A 222 0.85 -13.01 -22.82
CA THR A 222 1.64 -11.79 -22.66
C THR A 222 3.08 -12.12 -22.27
N ARG A 223 3.28 -13.04 -21.31
CA ARG A 223 4.61 -13.53 -20.93
C ARG A 223 5.34 -14.15 -22.13
N LEU A 224 4.69 -15.08 -22.84
CA LEU A 224 5.28 -15.77 -24.00
C LEU A 224 5.67 -14.78 -25.10
N VAL A 225 4.82 -13.79 -25.40
CA VAL A 225 5.13 -12.75 -26.40
C VAL A 225 6.34 -11.93 -25.96
N LEU A 226 6.39 -11.51 -24.69
CA LEU A 226 7.51 -10.72 -24.17
C LEU A 226 8.82 -11.49 -24.18
N GLU A 227 8.81 -12.80 -23.91
CA GLU A 227 10.00 -13.64 -23.89
C GLU A 227 10.46 -14.06 -25.30
N ASN A 228 9.54 -14.39 -26.21
CA ASN A 228 9.88 -14.94 -27.52
C ASN A 228 10.11 -13.84 -28.58
N LEU A 229 9.53 -12.66 -28.43
CA LEU A 229 9.70 -11.55 -29.38
C LEU A 229 11.00 -10.77 -29.13
N SER A 230 12.11 -11.50 -28.94
CA SER A 230 13.41 -10.97 -28.52
C SER A 230 13.96 -9.87 -29.42
N GLY A 231 13.66 -9.91 -30.72
CA GLY A 231 14.06 -8.87 -31.68
C GLY A 231 13.49 -7.48 -31.36
N PHE A 232 12.33 -7.42 -30.69
CA PHE A 232 11.66 -6.17 -30.33
C PHE A 232 11.68 -5.90 -28.82
N THR A 233 11.38 -6.89 -27.98
CA THR A 233 11.24 -6.74 -26.53
C THR A 233 12.54 -6.89 -25.76
N LYS A 234 13.61 -7.34 -26.43
CA LYS A 234 14.85 -7.87 -25.81
C LYS A 234 14.65 -9.16 -25.01
N GLY A 235 13.46 -9.76 -25.05
CA GLY A 235 13.21 -11.09 -24.50
C GLY A 235 13.49 -11.16 -22.99
N PRO A 236 14.08 -12.27 -22.51
CA PRO A 236 14.42 -12.45 -21.10
C PRO A 236 15.46 -11.47 -20.55
N GLU A 237 16.26 -10.82 -21.40
CA GLU A 237 17.25 -9.82 -20.97
C GLU A 237 16.57 -8.54 -20.44
N GLY A 238 15.36 -8.25 -20.93
CA GLY A 238 14.63 -7.03 -20.63
C GLY A 238 15.34 -5.76 -21.14
N ILE A 239 14.88 -4.62 -20.66
CA ILE A 239 15.39 -3.30 -21.07
C ILE A 239 16.13 -2.67 -19.90
N ALA A 240 17.46 -2.60 -20.01
CA ALA A 240 18.34 -2.01 -18.99
C ALA A 240 18.63 -0.53 -19.26
N GLN A 241 19.25 0.15 -18.29
CA GLN A 241 19.74 1.53 -18.41
C GLN A 241 18.65 2.57 -18.77
N ILE A 242 17.42 2.33 -18.32
CA ILE A 242 16.36 3.32 -18.38
C ILE A 242 16.74 4.50 -17.46
N PRO A 243 16.80 5.74 -17.99
CA PRO A 243 17.19 6.91 -17.23
C PRO A 243 16.16 7.18 -16.15
N ARG A 244 16.66 7.66 -15.01
CA ARG A 244 15.82 8.08 -13.91
C ARG A 244 15.11 9.39 -14.28
N PRO A 245 13.98 9.72 -13.65
CA PRO A 245 13.35 11.01 -13.84
C PRO A 245 14.31 12.13 -13.43
N GLU A 246 14.64 12.98 -14.40
CA GLU A 246 15.44 14.19 -14.21
C GLU A 246 14.62 15.41 -14.67
N PHE A 247 14.86 16.56 -14.05
CA PHE A 247 14.19 17.82 -14.37
C PHE A 247 15.23 18.82 -14.86
N PHE A 248 15.54 18.80 -16.16
CA PHE A 248 16.56 19.64 -16.83
C PHE A 248 17.98 19.68 -16.20
N ILE A 249 18.18 19.07 -15.03
CA ILE A 249 19.37 19.05 -14.18
C ILE A 249 19.59 17.58 -13.78
N LYS A 250 20.83 17.11 -13.94
CA LYS A 250 21.23 15.75 -13.53
C LYS A 250 21.18 15.64 -12.01
N LEU A 251 20.33 14.75 -11.50
CA LEU A 251 20.19 14.50 -10.07
C LEU A 251 21.21 13.45 -9.61
N SER A 252 21.72 13.62 -8.38
CA SER A 252 22.49 12.56 -7.72
C SER A 252 21.62 11.32 -7.51
N LEU A 253 22.24 10.14 -7.37
CA LEU A 253 21.53 8.87 -7.15
C LEU A 253 20.54 8.93 -5.98
N GLN A 254 20.94 9.60 -4.90
CA GLN A 254 20.10 9.78 -3.71
C GLN A 254 18.88 10.66 -4.02
N ASN A 255 19.11 11.80 -4.68
CA ASN A 255 18.03 12.74 -5.01
C ASN A 255 17.06 12.16 -6.03
N ALA A 256 17.56 11.44 -7.04
CA ALA A 256 16.72 10.77 -8.03
C ALA A 256 15.84 9.67 -7.41
N THR A 257 16.37 8.92 -6.43
CA THR A 257 15.59 7.90 -5.70
C THR A 257 14.51 8.54 -4.83
N ALA A 258 14.84 9.63 -4.11
CA ALA A 258 13.85 10.39 -3.35
C ALA A 258 12.78 11.01 -4.25
N TYR A 259 13.17 11.45 -5.45
CA TYR A 259 12.23 12.01 -6.41
C TYR A 259 11.23 10.99 -6.94
N LEU A 260 11.69 9.78 -7.30
CA LEU A 260 10.82 8.66 -7.66
C LEU A 260 9.83 8.29 -6.54
N TYR A 261 10.27 8.35 -5.29
CA TYR A 261 9.40 8.12 -4.14
C TYR A 261 8.24 9.13 -4.08
N TYR A 262 8.51 10.43 -4.28
CA TYR A 262 7.45 11.44 -4.31
C TYR A 262 6.51 11.28 -5.51
N ILE A 263 7.03 10.90 -6.68
CA ILE A 263 6.20 10.56 -7.84
C ILE A 263 5.30 9.36 -7.51
N ALA A 264 5.84 8.31 -6.89
CA ALA A 264 5.05 7.14 -6.50
C ALA A 264 3.94 7.48 -5.52
N ILE A 265 4.21 8.35 -4.52
CA ILE A 265 3.15 8.86 -3.62
C ILE A 265 2.09 9.63 -4.40
N ALA A 266 2.51 10.57 -5.26
CA ALA A 266 1.58 11.34 -6.07
C ALA A 266 0.69 10.43 -6.93
N MET A 267 1.27 9.38 -7.51
CA MET A 267 0.55 8.37 -8.28
C MET A 267 -0.39 7.52 -7.41
N VAL A 268 -0.02 7.17 -6.17
CA VAL A 268 -0.94 6.51 -5.23
C VAL A 268 -2.13 7.41 -4.91
N ILE A 269 -1.88 8.68 -4.59
CA ILE A 269 -2.94 9.66 -4.29
C ILE A 269 -3.86 9.83 -5.51
N LEU A 270 -3.28 9.98 -6.70
CA LEU A 270 -4.02 10.08 -7.96
C LEU A 270 -4.87 8.83 -8.21
N THR A 271 -4.31 7.65 -8.00
CA THR A 271 -5.01 6.37 -8.15
C THR A 271 -6.18 6.27 -7.18
N ILE A 272 -5.98 6.61 -5.90
CA ILE A 272 -7.05 6.64 -4.89
C ILE A 272 -8.15 7.63 -5.30
N PHE A 273 -7.76 8.82 -5.77
CA PHE A 273 -8.71 9.83 -6.22
C PHE A 273 -9.55 9.32 -7.40
N ILE A 274 -8.92 8.72 -8.41
CA ILE A 274 -9.61 8.14 -9.57
C ILE A 274 -10.55 7.01 -9.14
N ILE A 275 -10.09 6.10 -8.27
CA ILE A 275 -10.91 4.98 -7.79
C ILE A 275 -12.12 5.47 -7.03
N ARG A 276 -11.97 6.43 -6.11
CA ARG A 276 -13.11 7.02 -5.40
C ARG A 276 -14.11 7.67 -6.36
N ARG A 277 -13.60 8.38 -7.38
CA ARG A 277 -14.47 8.99 -8.38
C ARG A 277 -15.21 7.94 -9.22
N LEU A 278 -14.55 6.81 -9.49
CA LEU A 278 -15.13 5.66 -10.20
C LEU A 278 -16.20 4.95 -9.37
N GLU A 279 -15.96 4.76 -8.07
CA GLU A 279 -16.93 4.19 -7.11
C GLU A 279 -18.21 5.03 -7.07
N ASP A 280 -18.09 6.36 -6.95
CA ASP A 280 -19.23 7.28 -6.97
C ASP A 280 -19.92 7.40 -8.35
N SER A 281 -19.34 6.80 -9.40
CA SER A 281 -19.86 6.87 -10.77
C SER A 281 -20.93 5.82 -11.05
N ARG A 282 -21.59 5.93 -12.21
CA ARG A 282 -22.56 4.91 -12.68
C ARG A 282 -21.89 3.56 -12.93
N ILE A 283 -20.64 3.56 -13.40
CA ILE A 283 -19.89 2.33 -13.70
C ILE A 283 -19.53 1.60 -12.40
N GLY A 284 -19.09 2.32 -11.36
CA GLY A 284 -18.79 1.75 -10.05
C GLY A 284 -20.00 1.07 -9.42
N ARG A 285 -21.15 1.76 -9.40
CA ARG A 285 -22.42 1.17 -8.91
C ARG A 285 -22.88 -0.04 -9.72
N ALA A 286 -22.64 -0.06 -11.03
CA ALA A 286 -22.96 -1.21 -11.87
C ALA A 286 -22.06 -2.42 -11.56
N LEU A 287 -20.75 -2.20 -11.30
CA LEU A 287 -19.83 -3.26 -10.88
C LEU A 287 -20.27 -3.87 -9.53
N GLU A 288 -20.63 -3.02 -8.58
CA GLU A 288 -21.11 -3.46 -7.26
C GLU A 288 -22.42 -4.26 -7.37
N ALA A 289 -23.38 -3.79 -8.18
CA ALA A 289 -24.62 -4.52 -8.44
C ALA A 289 -24.36 -5.90 -9.08
N MET A 290 -23.45 -5.99 -10.06
CA MET A 290 -23.09 -7.29 -10.66
C MET A 290 -22.48 -8.26 -9.63
N ARG A 291 -21.70 -7.75 -8.66
CA ARG A 291 -21.15 -8.58 -7.59
C ARG A 291 -22.21 -9.07 -6.61
N GLU A 292 -23.27 -8.30 -6.40
CA GLU A 292 -24.38 -8.69 -5.51
C GLU A 292 -25.35 -9.69 -6.18
N ASP A 293 -25.39 -9.71 -7.52
CA ASP A 293 -26.24 -10.63 -8.30
C ASP A 293 -25.63 -12.03 -8.49
N ASP A 294 -24.30 -12.18 -8.42
CA ASP A 294 -23.54 -13.45 -8.53
C ASP A 294 -23.32 -14.12 -7.16
#